data_AF-A0A842P9B2-F1
#
_entry.id   AF-A0A842P9B2-F1
#
_cell.length_a   1.000
_cell.length_b   1.000
_cell.length_c   1.000
_cell.angle_alpha   90.00
_cell.angle_beta   90.00
_cell.angle_gamma   90.00
#
_symmetry.space_group_name_H-M   'P 1'
#
loop_
_entity.id
_entity.type
_entity.pdbx_description
1 polymer ?
#
loop_
_entity_poly.entity_id
_entity_poly.type
_entity_poly.pdbx_seq_one_letter_code
_entity_poly.pdbx_strand_id
1 'polypeptide(L)'
;MYEFTDAVDFYIGIIKALKSGIINPHSPLEEIVLKAGNDSFAYIDNRRDAKGKQGYDLWATAKNQCEDEEQFINWIKSREIAEKLLYSKSEQFPDFIFKVRKHEGKLICGSLLELKDSKSGSIASFNSTLPTKYKSLEEIDVINSKNLVSRVASIIDSKLSSERFYHTFERRCFYLVRTHAGKDDKVKISIVDGSFFETLPKEHLIYQMFLNILRAHIEKKEIKIPPETLTQLEKALSQVTDQTIIASSQIIEKASVRPRLRIMAEVHSEGNPHSSFYPEVSERSLNFIAGAPAYKKELAEAISQKIPEIEVFTIRHRRNGEHGVFQFLF
;
A
#
# COMPACT_ATOMS: atom_id res chain seq x y z
N MET A 1 18.71 4.51 -4.80
CA MET A 1 17.91 5.64 -5.31
C MET A 1 16.67 5.18 -6.07
N TYR A 2 16.80 4.29 -7.07
CA TYR A 2 15.67 3.88 -7.93
C TYR A 2 14.47 3.26 -7.20
N GLU A 3 14.69 2.60 -6.05
CA GLU A 3 13.61 1.97 -5.26
C GLU A 3 12.58 2.95 -4.68
N PHE A 4 12.92 4.24 -4.58
CA PHE A 4 12.03 5.25 -4.00
C PHE A 4 11.64 6.35 -4.99
N THR A 5 12.04 6.24 -6.25
CA THR A 5 11.94 7.36 -7.19
C THR A 5 10.51 7.89 -7.32
N ASP A 6 9.52 7.01 -7.47
CA ASP A 6 8.12 7.40 -7.57
C ASP A 6 7.56 7.97 -6.26
N ALA A 7 7.87 7.33 -5.12
CA ALA A 7 7.47 7.81 -3.81
C ALA A 7 8.09 9.18 -3.45
N VAL A 8 9.34 9.43 -3.83
CA VAL A 8 10.05 10.70 -3.64
C VAL A 8 9.50 11.78 -4.55
N ASP A 9 9.32 11.47 -5.84
CA ASP A 9 8.69 12.39 -6.79
C ASP A 9 7.29 12.79 -6.28
N PHE A 10 6.53 11.82 -5.77
CA PHE A 10 5.22 12.04 -5.17
C PHE A 10 5.28 12.89 -3.88
N TYR A 11 6.16 12.55 -2.94
CA TYR A 11 6.38 13.31 -1.71
C TYR A 11 6.68 14.79 -1.99
N ILE A 12 7.59 15.04 -2.91
CA ILE A 12 7.95 16.40 -3.36
C ILE A 12 6.76 17.07 -4.05
N GLY A 13 5.97 16.31 -4.83
CA GLY A 13 4.72 16.77 -5.42
C GLY A 13 3.73 17.28 -4.37
N ILE A 14 3.55 16.56 -3.26
CA ILE A 14 2.65 16.98 -2.16
C ILE A 14 3.15 18.29 -1.56
N ILE A 15 4.45 18.39 -1.23
CA ILE A 15 5.01 19.63 -0.66
C ILE A 15 4.77 20.82 -1.58
N LYS A 16 5.03 20.67 -2.88
CA LYS A 16 4.79 21.73 -3.86
C LYS A 16 3.33 22.13 -3.92
N ALA A 17 2.42 21.16 -3.95
CA ALA A 17 0.98 21.42 -3.99
C ALA A 17 0.45 22.08 -2.71
N LEU A 18 1.00 21.75 -1.54
CA LEU A 18 0.73 22.43 -0.27
C LEU A 18 1.22 23.88 -0.31
N LYS A 19 2.47 24.11 -0.71
CA LYS A 19 3.06 25.46 -0.82
C LYS A 19 2.30 26.37 -1.78
N SER A 20 1.78 25.82 -2.88
CA SER A 20 1.00 26.58 -3.86
C SER A 20 -0.49 26.70 -3.49
N GLY A 21 -0.93 26.13 -2.37
CA GLY A 21 -2.33 26.14 -1.94
C GLY A 21 -3.29 25.34 -2.84
N ILE A 22 -2.76 24.46 -3.70
CA ILE A 22 -3.58 23.56 -4.54
C ILE A 22 -4.31 22.53 -3.67
N ILE A 23 -3.63 22.10 -2.61
CA ILE A 23 -4.19 21.24 -1.56
C ILE A 23 -3.89 21.87 -0.21
N ASN A 24 -4.59 21.41 0.81
CA ASN A 24 -4.29 21.73 2.20
C ASN A 24 -4.26 20.44 3.05
N PRO A 25 -3.74 20.46 4.29
CA PRO A 25 -3.64 19.27 5.14
C PRO A 25 -4.97 18.55 5.42
N HIS A 26 -6.11 19.23 5.20
CA HIS A 26 -7.46 18.74 5.42
C HIS A 26 -8.15 18.27 4.13
N SER A 27 -7.56 18.51 2.94
CA SER A 27 -8.05 17.92 1.69
C SER A 27 -8.22 16.41 1.85
N PRO A 28 -9.24 15.78 1.23
CA PRO A 28 -9.35 14.32 1.19
C PRO A 28 -8.03 13.68 0.73
N LEU A 29 -7.64 12.53 1.30
CA LEU A 29 -6.35 11.92 0.94
C LEU A 29 -6.28 11.58 -0.55
N GLU A 30 -7.39 11.15 -1.16
CA GLU A 30 -7.48 10.91 -2.59
C GLU A 30 -7.22 12.18 -3.41
N GLU A 31 -7.71 13.33 -2.95
CA GLU A 31 -7.43 14.63 -3.58
C GLU A 31 -5.94 14.99 -3.47
N ILE A 32 -5.35 14.83 -2.27
CA ILE A 32 -3.91 15.02 -2.06
C ILE A 32 -3.12 14.16 -3.05
N VAL A 33 -3.45 12.87 -3.16
CA VAL A 33 -2.76 11.95 -4.08
C VAL A 33 -2.91 12.38 -5.53
N LEU A 34 -4.12 12.68 -5.99
CA LEU A 34 -4.39 12.99 -7.39
C LEU A 34 -3.78 14.34 -7.81
N LYS A 35 -3.85 15.36 -6.96
CA LYS A 35 -3.27 16.68 -7.25
C LYS A 35 -1.75 16.71 -7.17
N ALA A 36 -1.14 15.88 -6.32
CA ALA A 36 0.31 15.80 -6.20
C ALA A 36 0.96 14.81 -7.17
N GLY A 37 0.27 13.71 -7.50
CA GLY A 37 0.82 12.61 -8.29
C GLY A 37 0.80 12.83 -9.79
N ASN A 38 0.04 13.80 -10.31
CA ASN A 38 -0.11 14.07 -11.74
C ASN A 38 -0.38 12.77 -12.55
N ASP A 39 0.18 12.64 -13.74
CA ASP A 39 -0.01 11.48 -14.64
C ASP A 39 0.82 10.23 -14.24
N SER A 40 1.20 10.10 -12.96
CA SER A 40 2.12 9.05 -12.51
C SER A 40 1.45 7.73 -12.15
N PHE A 41 0.13 7.58 -12.29
CA PHE A 41 -0.60 6.40 -11.82
C PHE A 41 -0.90 5.40 -12.94
N ALA A 42 -0.66 4.12 -12.66
CA ALA A 42 -1.09 2.98 -13.47
C ALA A 42 -2.46 2.42 -13.02
N TYR A 43 -2.85 2.68 -11.77
CA TYR A 43 -4.13 2.27 -11.22
C TYR A 43 -4.61 3.26 -10.17
N ILE A 44 -5.93 3.42 -10.09
CA ILE A 44 -6.66 4.17 -9.07
C ILE A 44 -7.87 3.31 -8.70
N ASP A 45 -8.19 3.10 -7.43
CA ASP A 45 -9.36 2.32 -7.02
C ASP A 45 -10.67 3.06 -7.33
N ASN A 46 -10.79 4.30 -6.84
CA ASN A 46 -11.98 5.13 -6.99
C ASN A 46 -11.92 5.98 -8.28
N ARG A 47 -11.85 5.33 -9.45
CA ARG A 47 -11.79 5.98 -10.78
C ARG A 47 -13.00 6.86 -11.04
N ARG A 48 -14.15 6.50 -10.47
CA ARG A 48 -15.39 7.29 -10.54
C ARG A 48 -15.18 8.69 -9.99
N ASP A 49 -14.73 8.79 -8.75
CA ASP A 49 -14.57 10.08 -8.07
C ASP A 49 -13.31 10.80 -8.56
N ALA A 50 -12.26 10.07 -8.95
CA ALA A 50 -11.09 10.66 -9.60
C ALA A 50 -11.49 11.48 -10.84
N LYS A 51 -12.29 10.90 -11.75
CA LYS A 51 -12.78 11.63 -12.92
C LYS A 51 -13.83 12.68 -12.56
N GLY A 52 -14.86 12.27 -11.83
CA GLY A 52 -16.05 13.11 -11.61
C GLY A 52 -15.84 14.27 -10.64
N LYS A 53 -15.08 14.05 -9.55
CA LYS A 53 -14.87 15.07 -8.50
C LYS A 53 -13.53 15.77 -8.64
N GLN A 54 -12.49 15.04 -9.05
CA GLN A 54 -11.12 15.54 -9.04
C GLN A 54 -10.59 15.96 -10.42
N GLY A 55 -11.36 15.69 -11.48
CA GLY A 55 -11.00 16.02 -12.86
C GLY A 55 -9.88 15.15 -13.44
N TYR A 56 -9.59 14.02 -12.81
CA TYR A 56 -8.51 13.11 -13.19
C TYR A 56 -9.06 11.90 -13.95
N ASP A 57 -8.80 11.82 -15.26
CA ASP A 57 -9.19 10.66 -16.09
C ASP A 57 -7.99 9.74 -16.32
N LEU A 58 -7.93 8.64 -15.55
CA LEU A 58 -6.90 7.60 -15.70
C LEU A 58 -6.77 7.10 -17.15
N TRP A 59 -7.88 7.09 -17.89
CA TRP A 59 -7.96 6.56 -19.24
C TRP A 59 -7.59 7.58 -20.32
N ALA A 60 -7.32 8.84 -19.97
CA ALA A 60 -7.08 9.91 -20.94
C ALA A 60 -5.99 9.54 -21.96
N THR A 61 -4.84 9.04 -21.49
CA THR A 61 -3.75 8.63 -22.38
C THR A 61 -4.13 7.45 -23.29
N ALA A 62 -4.92 6.50 -22.78
CA ALA A 62 -5.35 5.34 -23.55
C ALA A 62 -6.40 5.71 -24.61
N LYS A 63 -7.32 6.62 -24.29
CA LYS A 63 -8.31 7.15 -25.24
C LYS A 63 -7.67 7.85 -26.42
N ASN A 64 -6.58 8.59 -26.20
CA ASN A 64 -5.85 9.27 -27.27
C ASN A 64 -5.21 8.31 -28.30
N GLN A 65 -5.19 7.01 -28.03
CA GLN A 65 -4.72 5.97 -28.96
C GLN A 65 -5.86 5.39 -29.82
N CYS A 66 -7.10 5.83 -29.58
CA CYS A 66 -8.28 5.40 -30.31
C CYS A 66 -8.84 6.59 -31.10
N GLU A 67 -9.41 6.33 -32.27
CA GLU A 67 -10.02 7.33 -33.15
C GLU A 67 -11.29 7.92 -32.53
N ASP A 68 -12.06 7.08 -31.83
CA ASP A 68 -13.30 7.47 -31.16
C ASP A 68 -13.56 6.67 -29.86
N GLU A 69 -14.62 7.05 -29.15
CA GLU A 69 -15.01 6.42 -27.89
C GLU A 69 -15.50 4.97 -28.06
N GLU A 70 -16.12 4.64 -29.19
CA GLU A 70 -16.60 3.29 -29.46
C GLU A 70 -15.43 2.31 -29.63
N GLN A 71 -14.42 2.72 -30.40
CA GLN A 71 -13.18 1.97 -30.57
C GLN A 71 -12.45 1.80 -29.24
N PHE A 72 -12.38 2.84 -28.41
CA PHE A 72 -11.81 2.75 -27.06
C PHE A 72 -12.57 1.74 -26.20
N ILE A 73 -13.90 1.79 -26.16
CA ILE A 73 -14.72 0.87 -25.37
C ILE A 73 -14.53 -0.57 -25.86
N ASN A 74 -14.52 -0.80 -27.17
CA ASN A 74 -14.30 -2.12 -27.76
C ASN A 74 -12.90 -2.66 -27.45
N TRP A 75 -11.89 -1.80 -27.50
CA TRP A 75 -10.52 -2.15 -27.14
C TRP A 75 -10.40 -2.52 -25.65
N ILE A 76 -11.00 -1.75 -24.74
CA ILE A 76 -11.04 -2.07 -23.30
C ILE A 76 -11.77 -3.39 -23.04
N LYS A 77 -12.91 -3.63 -23.70
CA LYS A 77 -13.65 -4.90 -23.61
C LYS A 77 -12.82 -6.08 -24.09
N SER A 78 -12.00 -5.91 -25.14
CA SER A 78 -11.06 -6.94 -25.62
C SER A 78 -9.96 -7.28 -24.60
N ARG A 79 -9.67 -6.36 -23.67
CA ARG A 79 -8.81 -6.58 -22.48
C ARG A 79 -9.62 -7.08 -21.27
N GLU A 80 -10.79 -7.64 -21.55
CA GLU A 80 -11.78 -8.22 -20.64
C GLU A 80 -12.42 -7.20 -19.67
N ILE A 81 -12.16 -5.89 -19.80
CA ILE A 81 -12.63 -4.90 -18.82
C ILE A 81 -14.05 -4.52 -19.23
N ALA A 82 -15.03 -4.87 -18.39
CA ALA A 82 -16.39 -4.44 -18.62
C ALA A 82 -16.48 -2.91 -18.53
N GLU A 83 -17.24 -2.29 -19.43
CA GLU A 83 -17.41 -0.84 -19.52
C GLU A 83 -17.82 -0.20 -18.18
N LYS A 84 -18.70 -0.86 -17.42
CA LYS A 84 -19.12 -0.44 -16.07
C LYS A 84 -17.98 -0.32 -15.05
N LEU A 85 -16.82 -0.92 -15.31
CA LEU A 85 -15.64 -0.90 -14.43
C LEU A 85 -14.66 0.24 -14.76
N LEU A 86 -14.83 0.93 -15.90
CA LEU A 86 -13.98 2.04 -16.32
C LEU A 86 -13.96 3.16 -15.28
N TYR A 87 -15.15 3.58 -14.83
CA TYR A 87 -15.36 4.63 -13.84
C TYR A 87 -16.13 4.10 -12.63
N SER A 88 -15.64 3.00 -12.05
CA SER A 88 -16.16 2.43 -10.80
C SER A 88 -15.28 2.78 -9.61
N LYS A 89 -15.79 2.52 -8.40
CA LYS A 89 -14.99 2.28 -7.21
C LYS A 89 -14.88 0.78 -7.00
N SER A 90 -13.68 0.23 -7.03
CA SER A 90 -13.48 -1.22 -6.99
C SER A 90 -13.42 -1.79 -5.57
N GLU A 91 -13.09 -0.95 -4.57
CA GLU A 91 -12.89 -1.36 -3.18
C GLU A 91 -11.83 -2.47 -3.06
N GLN A 92 -10.80 -2.37 -3.90
CA GLN A 92 -9.69 -3.32 -3.99
C GLN A 92 -8.40 -2.69 -3.48
N PHE A 93 -7.53 -3.51 -2.90
CA PHE A 93 -6.18 -3.09 -2.55
C PHE A 93 -5.27 -3.11 -3.79
N PRO A 94 -4.34 -2.15 -3.96
CA PRO A 94 -4.20 -0.90 -3.18
C PRO A 94 -5.13 0.19 -3.71
N ASP A 95 -5.23 1.32 -3.01
CA ASP A 95 -5.94 2.50 -3.53
C ASP A 95 -5.31 3.07 -4.82
N PHE A 96 -3.99 3.06 -4.93
CA PHE A 96 -3.24 3.57 -6.10
C PHE A 96 -2.03 2.68 -6.43
N ILE A 97 -1.67 2.65 -7.71
CA ILE A 97 -0.39 2.09 -8.20
C ILE A 97 0.30 3.12 -9.06
N PHE A 98 1.58 3.38 -8.83
CA PHE A 98 2.40 4.23 -9.70
C PHE A 98 2.78 3.51 -11.00
N LYS A 99 3.05 4.25 -12.07
CA LYS A 99 3.51 3.69 -13.34
C LYS A 99 4.88 3.06 -13.19
N VAL A 100 5.07 1.94 -13.88
CA VAL A 100 6.37 1.28 -13.97
C VAL A 100 7.26 2.06 -14.94
N ARG A 101 8.56 2.10 -14.66
CA ARG A 101 9.58 2.66 -15.55
C ARG A 101 10.62 1.58 -15.84
N LYS A 102 11.39 1.75 -16.90
CA LYS A 102 12.50 0.86 -17.25
C LYS A 102 13.82 1.60 -17.14
N HIS A 103 14.77 1.03 -16.41
CA HIS A 103 16.11 1.57 -16.24
C HIS A 103 17.13 0.43 -16.30
N GLU A 104 18.16 0.58 -17.15
CA GLU A 104 19.20 -0.45 -17.37
C GLU A 104 18.62 -1.86 -17.61
N GLY A 105 17.55 -1.94 -18.41
CA GLY A 105 16.90 -3.21 -18.74
C GLY A 105 16.00 -3.79 -17.65
N LYS A 106 15.94 -3.19 -16.45
CA LYS A 106 15.13 -3.64 -15.31
C LYS A 106 13.90 -2.77 -15.13
N LEU A 107 12.82 -3.38 -14.66
CA LEU A 107 11.64 -2.65 -14.19
C LEU A 107 11.95 -1.99 -12.84
N ILE A 108 11.59 -0.72 -12.71
CA ILE A 108 11.69 0.09 -11.50
C ILE A 108 10.38 0.87 -11.28
N CYS A 109 10.21 1.50 -10.12
CA CYS A 109 8.96 2.14 -9.71
C CYS A 109 7.81 1.12 -9.68
N GLY A 110 6.57 1.55 -9.93
CA GLY A 110 5.42 0.66 -9.82
C GLY A 110 4.90 0.52 -8.39
N SER A 111 5.31 1.42 -7.49
CA SER A 111 4.99 1.31 -6.07
C SER A 111 3.49 1.33 -5.81
N LEU A 112 3.08 0.61 -4.78
CA LEU A 112 1.69 0.53 -4.32
C LEU A 112 1.47 1.59 -3.25
N LEU A 113 0.35 2.31 -3.29
CA LEU A 113 0.00 3.31 -2.28
C LEU A 113 -1.39 3.04 -1.73
N GLU A 114 -1.46 2.86 -0.42
CA GLU A 114 -2.70 2.65 0.34
C GLU A 114 -2.96 3.84 1.25
N LEU A 115 -4.22 4.24 1.39
CA LEU A 115 -4.64 5.36 2.21
C LEU A 115 -5.06 4.91 3.61
N LYS A 116 -4.60 5.64 4.62
CA LYS A 116 -4.95 5.43 6.03
C LYS A 116 -5.29 6.77 6.68
N ASP A 117 -6.55 7.15 6.61
CA ASP A 117 -7.05 8.39 7.18
C ASP A 117 -7.74 8.17 8.54
N SER A 118 -7.42 9.00 9.53
CA SER A 118 -7.96 8.88 10.88
C SER A 118 -8.15 10.23 11.55
N LYS A 119 -9.34 10.44 12.14
CA LYS A 119 -9.64 11.59 13.00
C LYS A 119 -8.95 11.51 14.37
N SER A 120 -8.49 10.32 14.76
CA SER A 120 -7.82 10.05 16.04
C SER A 120 -6.30 10.07 15.88
N GLY A 121 -5.57 9.89 16.99
CA GLY A 121 -4.11 9.73 16.95
C GLY A 121 -3.64 8.36 16.48
N SER A 122 -4.55 7.40 16.29
CA SER A 122 -4.24 6.03 15.84
C SER A 122 -4.40 5.89 14.33
N ILE A 123 -3.61 5.01 13.71
CA ILE A 123 -3.79 4.64 12.30
C ILE A 123 -5.07 3.82 12.15
N ALA A 124 -5.77 3.99 11.03
CA ALA A 124 -6.84 3.08 10.62
C ALA A 124 -6.29 1.65 10.38
N SER A 125 -7.15 0.64 10.53
CA SER A 125 -6.79 -0.76 10.33
C SER A 125 -6.47 -1.10 8.87
N PHE A 126 -5.71 -2.18 8.69
CA PHE A 126 -5.34 -2.75 7.38
C PHE A 126 -6.33 -3.88 7.09
N ASN A 127 -7.42 -3.54 6.40
CA ASN A 127 -8.57 -4.44 6.25
C ASN A 127 -8.44 -5.46 5.10
N SER A 128 -7.51 -5.21 4.18
CA SER A 128 -7.41 -5.98 2.93
C SER A 128 -6.23 -6.94 2.91
N THR A 129 -5.14 -6.61 3.61
CA THR A 129 -3.90 -7.41 3.62
C THR A 129 -3.02 -7.05 4.80
N LEU A 130 -2.15 -7.98 5.21
CA LEU A 130 -1.00 -7.69 6.07
C LEU A 130 -0.12 -6.61 5.41
N PRO A 131 0.32 -5.59 6.18
CA PRO A 131 1.26 -4.62 5.67
C PRO A 131 2.64 -5.27 5.56
N THR A 132 3.19 -5.27 4.34
CA THR A 132 4.53 -5.74 4.03
C THR A 132 5.26 -4.69 3.21
N LYS A 133 6.58 -4.83 3.09
CA LYS A 133 7.46 -3.97 2.30
C LYS A 133 7.22 -4.12 0.80
N TYR A 134 6.95 -5.34 0.34
CA TYR A 134 6.74 -5.64 -1.07
C TYR A 134 5.52 -6.51 -1.30
N LYS A 135 4.90 -6.34 -2.47
CA LYS A 135 3.90 -7.25 -3.06
C LYS A 135 4.02 -7.26 -4.59
N SER A 136 3.65 -8.37 -5.22
CA SER A 136 3.55 -8.48 -6.68
C SER A 136 2.10 -8.29 -7.16
N LEU A 137 1.88 -8.12 -8.47
CA LEU A 137 0.50 -8.11 -9.00
C LEU A 137 -0.18 -9.48 -8.87
N GLU A 138 0.58 -10.58 -8.95
CA GLU A 138 0.03 -11.92 -8.70
C GLU A 138 -0.50 -12.05 -7.28
N GLU A 139 0.25 -11.57 -6.29
CA GLU A 139 -0.21 -11.57 -4.89
C GLU A 139 -1.46 -10.68 -4.72
N ILE A 140 -1.48 -9.50 -5.36
CA ILE A 140 -2.64 -8.59 -5.34
C ILE A 140 -3.90 -9.26 -5.91
N ASP A 141 -3.78 -9.97 -7.02
CA ASP A 141 -4.91 -10.64 -7.67
C ASP A 141 -5.53 -11.70 -6.75
N VAL A 142 -4.68 -12.42 -6.00
CA VAL A 142 -5.15 -13.39 -4.99
C VAL A 142 -5.80 -12.69 -3.80
N ILE A 143 -5.17 -11.63 -3.26
CA ILE A 143 -5.70 -10.83 -2.14
C ILE A 143 -7.08 -10.26 -2.50
N ASN A 144 -7.28 -9.77 -3.72
CA ASN A 144 -8.56 -9.23 -4.16
C ASN A 144 -9.55 -10.31 -4.63
N SER A 145 -9.07 -11.53 -4.88
CA SER A 145 -9.81 -12.61 -5.56
C SER A 145 -10.37 -12.19 -6.92
N LYS A 146 -9.72 -11.22 -7.57
CA LYS A 146 -10.07 -10.58 -8.84
C LYS A 146 -8.81 -9.97 -9.43
N ASN A 147 -8.69 -9.94 -10.74
CA ASN A 147 -7.52 -9.43 -11.47
C ASN A 147 -7.73 -8.03 -12.09
N LEU A 148 -8.69 -7.26 -11.57
CA LEU A 148 -8.99 -5.94 -12.15
C LEU A 148 -7.80 -4.97 -12.00
N VAL A 149 -7.15 -4.98 -10.83
CA VAL A 149 -5.98 -4.14 -10.55
C VAL A 149 -4.85 -4.41 -11.55
N SER A 150 -4.43 -5.67 -11.68
CA SER A 150 -3.34 -6.05 -12.58
C SER A 150 -3.67 -5.76 -14.04
N ARG A 151 -4.93 -5.94 -14.45
CA ARG A 151 -5.36 -5.68 -15.83
C ARG A 151 -5.40 -4.20 -16.17
N VAL A 152 -5.90 -3.35 -15.28
CA VAL A 152 -5.86 -1.89 -15.46
C VAL A 152 -4.41 -1.41 -15.51
N ALA A 153 -3.57 -1.83 -14.55
CA ALA A 153 -2.16 -1.45 -14.53
C ALA A 153 -1.42 -1.86 -15.82
N SER A 154 -1.67 -3.08 -16.30
CA SER A 154 -1.07 -3.60 -17.55
C SER A 154 -1.46 -2.75 -18.77
N ILE A 155 -2.70 -2.29 -18.84
CA ILE A 155 -3.16 -1.42 -19.92
C ILE A 155 -2.44 -0.07 -19.89
N ILE A 156 -2.34 0.54 -18.70
CA ILE A 156 -1.73 1.88 -18.56
C ILE A 156 -0.21 1.83 -18.75
N ASP A 157 0.47 0.81 -18.23
CA ASP A 157 1.91 0.61 -18.43
C ASP A 157 2.27 0.12 -19.85
N SER A 158 1.25 -0.27 -20.64
CA SER A 158 1.36 -0.56 -22.07
C SER A 158 2.50 -1.54 -22.39
N LYS A 159 3.49 -1.16 -23.21
CA LYS A 159 4.60 -2.02 -23.64
C LYS A 159 5.38 -2.65 -22.48
N LEU A 160 5.46 -1.98 -21.33
CA LEU A 160 6.16 -2.52 -20.15
C LEU A 160 5.43 -3.72 -19.54
N SER A 161 4.12 -3.85 -19.75
CA SER A 161 3.34 -5.01 -19.27
C SER A 161 3.71 -6.32 -19.97
N SER A 162 4.37 -6.24 -21.13
CA SER A 162 4.85 -7.42 -21.88
C SER A 162 6.21 -7.95 -21.40
N GLU A 163 6.86 -7.26 -20.45
CA GLU A 163 8.11 -7.72 -19.86
C GLU A 163 7.88 -9.00 -19.05
N ARG A 164 8.79 -9.98 -19.17
CA ARG A 164 8.66 -11.34 -18.60
C ARG A 164 8.26 -11.36 -17.12
N PHE A 165 8.76 -10.40 -16.34
CA PHE A 165 8.57 -10.35 -14.89
C PHE A 165 7.54 -9.30 -14.45
N TYR A 166 6.76 -8.71 -15.36
CA TYR A 166 5.86 -7.60 -15.02
C TYR A 166 4.88 -7.95 -13.89
N HIS A 167 4.27 -9.13 -13.93
CA HIS A 167 3.32 -9.54 -12.89
C HIS A 167 3.99 -9.98 -11.59
N THR A 168 5.18 -10.57 -11.68
CA THR A 168 5.88 -11.21 -10.55
C THR A 168 6.84 -10.28 -9.83
N PHE A 169 7.32 -9.18 -10.44
CA PHE A 169 8.31 -8.33 -9.80
C PHE A 169 7.72 -7.63 -8.57
N GLU A 170 8.55 -7.52 -7.55
CA GLU A 170 8.20 -6.92 -6.28
C GLU A 170 8.01 -5.41 -6.40
N ARG A 171 6.81 -4.95 -6.06
CA ARG A 171 6.47 -3.53 -5.97
C ARG A 171 6.51 -3.12 -4.52
N ARG A 172 7.19 -2.02 -4.23
CA ARG A 172 7.29 -1.50 -2.86
C ARG A 172 5.94 -0.94 -2.41
N CYS A 173 5.53 -1.27 -1.20
CA CYS A 173 4.30 -0.76 -0.60
C CYS A 173 4.57 0.51 0.19
N PHE A 174 3.74 1.52 -0.01
CA PHE A 174 3.68 2.72 0.81
C PHE A 174 2.28 2.93 1.37
N TYR A 175 2.24 3.62 2.50
CA TYR A 175 1.00 3.99 3.16
C TYR A 175 0.98 5.49 3.36
N LEU A 176 -0.01 6.18 2.80
CA LEU A 176 -0.28 7.58 3.11
C LEU A 176 -1.13 7.63 4.37
N VAL A 177 -0.49 7.85 5.50
CA VAL A 177 -1.09 7.87 6.83
C VAL A 177 -1.39 9.31 7.22
N ARG A 178 -2.64 9.61 7.56
CA ARG A 178 -3.02 10.84 8.25
C ARG A 178 -3.67 10.53 9.58
N THR A 179 -3.17 11.16 10.63
CA THR A 179 -3.79 11.14 11.97
C THR A 179 -4.24 12.52 12.35
N HIS A 180 -5.16 12.59 13.32
CA HIS A 180 -5.77 13.85 13.77
C HIS A 180 -6.41 14.64 12.61
N ALA A 181 -7.01 13.95 11.63
CA ALA A 181 -7.70 14.58 10.52
C ALA A 181 -8.77 15.56 11.04
N GLY A 182 -8.69 16.81 10.59
CA GLY A 182 -9.57 17.90 11.03
C GLY A 182 -9.10 18.66 12.28
N LYS A 183 -7.87 18.42 12.77
CA LYS A 183 -7.25 19.22 13.85
C LYS A 183 -6.00 19.93 13.33
N ASP A 184 -6.14 21.21 13.03
CA ASP A 184 -5.11 22.03 12.38
C ASP A 184 -3.79 22.06 13.15
N ASP A 185 -3.86 22.03 14.48
CA ASP A 185 -2.70 22.07 15.38
C ASP A 185 -2.00 20.71 15.53
N LYS A 186 -2.65 19.60 15.17
CA LYS A 186 -2.16 18.22 15.46
C LYS A 186 -2.02 17.32 14.25
N VAL A 187 -2.50 17.76 13.09
CA VAL A 187 -2.49 16.95 11.88
C VAL A 187 -1.06 16.55 11.55
N LYS A 188 -0.87 15.25 11.30
CA LYS A 188 0.38 14.68 10.80
C LYS A 188 0.05 13.82 9.61
N ILE A 189 0.81 13.99 8.53
CA ILE A 189 0.67 13.24 7.29
C ILE A 189 2.02 12.57 7.02
N SER A 190 2.04 11.28 6.75
CA SER A 190 3.27 10.55 6.43
C SER A 190 3.07 9.61 5.27
N ILE A 191 3.99 9.63 4.32
CA ILE A 191 4.21 8.52 3.38
C ILE A 191 5.16 7.56 4.09
N VAL A 192 4.67 6.39 4.45
CA VAL A 192 5.38 5.40 5.26
C VAL A 192 5.71 4.20 4.39
N ASP A 193 7.00 3.89 4.29
CA ASP A 193 7.50 2.66 3.69
C ASP A 193 6.94 1.42 4.42
N GLY A 194 6.44 0.44 3.67
CA GLY A 194 5.82 -0.75 4.23
C GLY A 194 6.73 -1.58 5.12
N SER A 195 8.05 -1.43 4.98
CA SER A 195 9.01 -2.03 5.91
C SER A 195 8.80 -1.58 7.34
N PHE A 196 8.26 -0.38 7.60
CA PHE A 196 8.01 0.14 8.95
C PHE A 196 7.08 -0.80 9.74
N PHE A 197 6.05 -1.33 9.09
CA PHE A 197 5.07 -2.24 9.68
C PHE A 197 5.51 -3.71 9.65
N GLU A 198 6.37 -4.08 8.71
CA GLU A 198 6.88 -5.45 8.56
C GLU A 198 8.03 -5.74 9.52
N THR A 199 7.69 -5.90 10.80
CA THR A 199 8.66 -6.18 11.87
C THR A 199 9.09 -7.65 11.95
N LEU A 200 8.26 -8.54 11.40
CA LEU A 200 8.49 -9.97 11.31
C LEU A 200 8.07 -10.44 9.90
N PRO A 201 8.67 -11.51 9.36
CA PRO A 201 8.22 -12.10 8.12
C PRO A 201 6.73 -12.45 8.16
N LYS A 202 6.03 -12.21 7.06
CA LYS A 202 4.60 -12.46 6.88
C LYS A 202 4.22 -13.90 7.27
N GLU A 203 5.03 -14.86 6.86
CA GLU A 203 4.87 -16.29 7.12
C GLU A 203 4.87 -16.58 8.62
N HIS A 204 5.77 -15.93 9.35
CA HIS A 204 5.87 -16.08 10.80
C HIS A 204 4.66 -15.48 11.51
N LEU A 205 4.16 -14.32 11.07
CA LEU A 205 2.95 -13.71 11.63
C LEU A 205 1.72 -14.63 11.45
N ILE A 206 1.55 -15.18 10.26
CA ILE A 206 0.44 -16.08 9.92
C ILE A 206 0.46 -17.33 10.81
N TYR A 207 1.61 -18.00 10.89
CA TYR A 207 1.75 -19.20 11.70
C TYR A 207 1.49 -18.91 13.19
N GLN A 208 2.10 -17.85 13.74
CA GLN A 208 1.93 -17.50 15.15
C GLN A 208 0.46 -17.14 15.46
N MET A 209 -0.24 -16.49 14.54
CA MET A 209 -1.67 -16.20 14.69
C MET A 209 -2.49 -17.49 14.84
N PHE A 210 -2.30 -18.47 13.95
CA PHE A 210 -3.00 -19.75 14.05
C PHE A 210 -2.64 -20.52 15.32
N LEU A 211 -1.36 -20.49 15.71
CA LEU A 211 -0.90 -21.14 16.93
C LEU A 211 -1.55 -20.53 18.19
N ASN A 212 -1.66 -19.20 18.25
CA ASN A 212 -2.32 -18.51 19.35
C ASN A 212 -3.82 -18.84 19.42
N ILE A 213 -4.49 -18.93 18.26
CA ILE A 213 -5.90 -19.36 18.19
C ILE A 213 -6.06 -20.80 18.71
N LEU A 214 -5.18 -21.72 18.30
CA LEU A 214 -5.19 -23.10 18.77
C LEU A 214 -5.00 -23.17 20.29
N ARG A 215 -3.97 -22.50 20.82
CA ARG A 215 -3.67 -22.47 22.26
C ARG A 215 -4.83 -21.91 23.08
N ALA A 216 -5.43 -20.81 22.63
CA ALA A 216 -6.60 -20.23 23.28
C ALA A 216 -7.80 -21.19 23.30
N HIS A 217 -8.00 -21.99 22.25
CA HIS A 217 -9.04 -23.03 22.24
C HIS A 217 -8.75 -24.20 23.17
N ILE A 218 -7.48 -24.65 23.24
CA ILE A 218 -7.06 -25.71 24.16
C ILE A 218 -7.32 -25.28 25.61
N GLU A 219 -6.90 -24.06 25.96
CA GLU A 219 -7.12 -23.49 27.29
C GLU A 219 -8.61 -23.33 27.60
N LYS A 220 -9.36 -22.66 26.72
CA LYS A 220 -10.80 -22.37 26.93
C LYS A 220 -11.67 -23.64 27.03
N LYS A 221 -11.29 -24.71 26.34
CA LYS A 221 -12.03 -25.99 26.35
C LYS A 221 -11.40 -27.04 27.28
N GLU A 222 -10.38 -26.68 28.04
CA GLU A 222 -9.63 -27.56 28.96
C GLU A 222 -9.20 -28.89 28.29
N ILE A 223 -8.79 -28.81 27.02
CA ILE A 223 -8.44 -30.01 26.25
C ILE A 223 -7.11 -30.55 26.76
N LYS A 224 -7.11 -31.79 27.27
CA LYS A 224 -5.88 -32.48 27.65
C LYS A 224 -5.19 -33.04 26.40
N ILE A 225 -4.08 -32.42 26.00
CA ILE A 225 -3.26 -32.85 24.87
C ILE A 225 -1.88 -33.25 25.41
N PRO A 226 -1.37 -34.46 25.09
CA PRO A 226 0.00 -34.84 25.44
C PRO A 226 1.01 -33.83 24.86
N PRO A 227 2.07 -33.45 25.61
CA PRO A 227 3.05 -32.46 25.15
C PRO A 227 3.64 -32.78 23.77
N GLU A 228 3.95 -34.05 23.52
CA GLU A 228 4.49 -34.53 22.23
C GLU A 228 3.52 -34.30 21.06
N THR A 229 2.23 -34.53 21.27
CA THR A 229 1.18 -34.28 20.27
C THR A 229 1.04 -32.78 20.00
N LEU A 230 1.11 -31.95 21.04
CA LEU A 230 1.09 -30.50 20.88
C LEU A 230 2.29 -30.06 20.02
N THR A 231 3.51 -30.48 20.34
CA THR A 231 4.70 -30.14 19.55
C THR A 231 4.59 -30.55 18.08
N GLN A 232 4.02 -31.73 17.79
CA GLN A 232 3.77 -32.15 16.40
C GLN A 232 2.76 -31.24 15.68
N LEU A 233 1.69 -30.83 16.38
CA LEU A 233 0.69 -29.89 15.83
C LEU A 233 1.30 -28.51 15.57
N GLU A 234 2.11 -27.98 16.50
CA GLU A 234 2.81 -26.71 16.32
C GLU A 234 3.73 -26.76 15.09
N LYS A 235 4.48 -27.86 14.95
CA LYS A 235 5.34 -28.10 13.77
C LYS A 235 4.53 -28.17 12.47
N ALA A 236 3.38 -28.85 12.44
CA ALA A 236 2.53 -28.89 11.26
C ALA A 236 1.97 -27.51 10.90
N LEU A 237 1.48 -26.76 11.90
CA LEU A 237 0.98 -25.39 11.69
C LEU A 237 2.05 -24.43 11.19
N SER A 238 3.32 -24.63 11.57
CA SER A 238 4.44 -23.82 11.06
C SER A 238 4.64 -23.89 9.54
N GLN A 239 4.03 -24.87 8.88
CA GLN A 239 4.05 -25.02 7.41
C GLN A 239 2.84 -24.34 6.74
N VAL A 240 1.85 -23.90 7.51
CA VAL A 240 0.66 -23.20 7.00
C VAL A 240 0.94 -21.70 6.98
N THR A 241 1.73 -21.27 6.01
CA THR A 241 2.24 -19.89 5.91
C THR A 241 1.85 -19.16 4.63
N ASP A 242 1.38 -19.90 3.62
CA ASP A 242 1.04 -19.32 2.32
C ASP A 242 -0.29 -18.56 2.37
N GLN A 243 -0.19 -17.22 2.39
CA GLN A 243 -1.35 -16.34 2.37
C GLN A 243 -2.22 -16.55 1.13
N THR A 244 -1.66 -16.94 -0.01
CA THR A 244 -2.44 -17.15 -1.24
C THR A 244 -3.43 -18.30 -1.08
N ILE A 245 -2.98 -19.38 -0.44
CA ILE A 245 -3.82 -20.53 -0.10
C ILE A 245 -4.85 -20.13 0.95
N ILE A 246 -4.42 -19.49 2.04
CA ILE A 246 -5.30 -19.08 3.16
C ILE A 246 -6.41 -18.11 2.70
N ALA A 247 -6.05 -17.15 1.85
CA ALA A 247 -6.96 -16.13 1.35
C ALA A 247 -7.85 -16.61 0.21
N SER A 248 -7.61 -17.80 -0.35
CA SER A 248 -8.47 -18.37 -1.40
C SER A 248 -9.81 -18.87 -0.84
N SER A 249 -10.84 -18.90 -1.68
CA SER A 249 -12.14 -19.47 -1.30
C SER A 249 -12.03 -20.99 -1.17
N GLN A 250 -12.40 -21.51 -0.01
CA GLN A 250 -12.33 -22.94 0.29
C GLN A 250 -13.62 -23.65 -0.12
N ILE A 251 -13.48 -24.80 -0.79
CA ILE A 251 -14.61 -25.69 -1.08
C ILE A 251 -14.70 -26.71 0.04
N ILE A 252 -15.80 -26.68 0.80
CA ILE A 252 -16.08 -27.65 1.85
C ILE A 252 -17.22 -28.53 1.36
N GLU A 253 -16.99 -29.84 1.31
CA GLU A 253 -18.00 -30.80 0.88
C GLU A 253 -19.27 -30.65 1.74
N LYS A 254 -20.44 -30.67 1.09
CA LYS A 254 -21.77 -30.51 1.72
C LYS A 254 -22.06 -29.12 2.33
N ALA A 255 -21.14 -28.17 2.24
CA ALA A 255 -21.43 -26.78 2.59
C ALA A 255 -22.11 -26.06 1.43
N SER A 256 -23.19 -25.33 1.70
CA SER A 256 -23.82 -24.40 0.75
C SER A 256 -23.05 -23.08 0.60
N VAL A 257 -21.97 -22.91 1.36
CA VAL A 257 -21.13 -21.71 1.41
C VAL A 257 -19.66 -22.08 1.19
N ARG A 258 -18.90 -21.14 0.60
CA ARG A 258 -17.44 -21.27 0.41
C ARG A 258 -16.73 -20.29 1.34
N PRO A 259 -16.26 -20.73 2.53
CA PRO A 259 -15.59 -19.84 3.46
C PRO A 259 -14.28 -19.32 2.87
N ARG A 260 -13.90 -18.13 3.30
CA ARG A 260 -12.66 -17.46 2.92
C ARG A 260 -12.12 -16.73 4.15
N LEU A 261 -10.82 -16.86 4.41
CA LEU A 261 -10.18 -16.12 5.48
C LEU A 261 -9.57 -14.84 4.93
N ARG A 262 -9.78 -13.73 5.64
CA ARG A 262 -9.07 -12.46 5.43
C ARG A 262 -8.34 -12.13 6.71
N ILE A 263 -7.09 -11.69 6.59
CA ILE A 263 -6.30 -11.24 7.72
C ILE A 263 -6.41 -9.72 7.78
N MET A 264 -7.04 -9.22 8.83
CA MET A 264 -7.04 -7.80 9.16
C MET A 264 -5.92 -7.54 10.17
N ALA A 265 -5.12 -6.50 9.95
CA ALA A 265 -4.08 -6.10 10.88
C ALA A 265 -4.42 -4.75 11.53
N GLU A 266 -4.27 -4.72 12.85
CA GLU A 266 -4.28 -3.51 13.64
C GLU A 266 -2.85 -3.18 14.05
N VAL A 267 -2.56 -1.89 14.14
CA VAL A 267 -1.22 -1.41 14.46
C VAL A 267 -1.16 -1.13 15.96
N HIS A 268 -0.25 -1.81 16.64
CA HIS A 268 0.11 -1.45 18.02
C HIS A 268 0.59 0.01 18.07
N SER A 269 0.47 0.65 19.22
CA SER A 269 0.88 2.04 19.39
C SER A 269 2.34 2.30 18.96
N GLU A 270 3.25 1.34 19.17
CA GLU A 270 4.64 1.43 18.69
C GLU A 270 4.83 1.26 17.19
N GLY A 271 3.88 0.65 16.49
CA GLY A 271 3.87 0.61 15.02
C GLY A 271 3.24 1.85 14.40
N ASN A 272 2.80 2.82 15.20
CA ASN A 272 2.23 4.07 14.71
C ASN A 272 3.31 5.16 14.64
N PRO A 273 3.69 5.65 13.44
CA PRO A 273 4.76 6.65 13.28
C PRO A 273 4.39 8.02 13.86
N HIS A 274 3.11 8.27 14.15
CA HIS A 274 2.63 9.52 14.73
C HIS A 274 2.41 9.43 16.25
N SER A 275 2.70 8.28 16.85
CA SER A 275 2.53 8.07 18.30
C SER A 275 3.58 8.79 19.13
N SER A 276 3.36 8.83 20.44
CA SER A 276 4.32 9.37 21.42
C SER A 276 5.63 8.59 21.50
N PHE A 277 5.77 7.44 20.81
CA PHE A 277 7.03 6.72 20.73
C PHE A 277 8.02 7.35 19.75
N TYR A 278 7.56 8.24 18.87
CA TYR A 278 8.36 8.95 17.88
C TYR A 278 8.13 10.47 18.01
N PRO A 279 8.50 11.07 19.17
CA PRO A 279 8.24 12.48 19.45
C PRO A 279 8.96 13.44 18.49
N GLU A 280 9.97 12.96 17.77
CA GLU A 280 10.70 13.70 16.74
C GLU A 280 9.81 14.05 15.54
N VAL A 281 8.80 13.23 15.24
CA VAL A 281 7.81 13.51 14.20
C VAL A 281 6.84 14.57 14.70
N SER A 282 7.05 15.80 14.24
CA SER A 282 6.39 17.00 14.74
C SER A 282 4.91 17.05 14.35
N GLU A 283 4.11 17.81 15.09
CA GLU A 283 2.77 18.20 14.66
C GLU A 283 2.87 19.14 13.45
N ARG A 284 1.79 19.26 12.66
CA ARG A 284 1.76 20.09 11.44
C ARG A 284 2.87 19.75 10.45
N SER A 285 3.05 18.45 10.22
CA SER A 285 4.12 17.92 9.40
C SER A 285 3.62 17.01 8.29
N LEU A 286 4.36 17.03 7.19
CA LEU A 286 4.34 16.06 6.11
C LEU A 286 5.68 15.32 6.08
N ASN A 287 5.63 14.01 6.25
CA ASN A 287 6.84 13.19 6.40
C ASN A 287 6.96 12.14 5.30
N PHE A 288 8.19 11.84 4.91
CA PHE A 288 8.53 10.61 4.20
C PHE A 288 9.40 9.76 5.12
N ILE A 289 8.93 8.56 5.44
CA ILE A 289 9.58 7.63 6.38
C ILE A 289 10.04 6.41 5.60
N ALA A 290 11.36 6.21 5.52
CA ALA A 290 11.99 5.14 4.75
C ALA A 290 12.85 4.21 5.63
N GLY A 291 12.74 2.89 5.45
CA GLY A 291 13.51 1.93 6.23
C GLY A 291 14.99 1.85 5.84
N ALA A 292 15.88 1.61 6.81
CA ALA A 292 17.27 1.23 6.54
C ALA A 292 17.35 -0.17 5.89
N PRO A 293 18.37 -0.47 5.04
CA PRO A 293 19.46 0.40 4.61
C PRO A 293 19.09 1.26 3.38
N ALA A 294 17.80 1.35 3.06
CA ALA A 294 17.32 1.99 1.84
C ALA A 294 17.34 3.53 1.98
N TYR A 295 17.20 4.05 3.20
CA TYR A 295 17.66 5.39 3.57
C TYR A 295 19.19 5.48 3.42
N LYS A 296 19.63 6.26 2.43
CA LYS A 296 21.05 6.52 2.17
C LYS A 296 21.30 8.01 1.99
N LYS A 297 22.56 8.41 2.09
CA LYS A 297 23.00 9.79 1.88
C LYS A 297 22.52 10.36 0.54
N GLU A 298 22.50 9.55 -0.52
CA GLU A 298 22.05 10.00 -1.85
C GLU A 298 20.56 10.33 -1.90
N LEU A 299 19.72 9.64 -1.12
CA LEU A 299 18.29 9.93 -1.01
C LEU A 299 18.09 11.27 -0.31
N ALA A 300 18.83 11.51 0.77
CA ALA A 300 18.77 12.78 1.49
C ALA A 300 19.25 13.95 0.63
N GLU A 301 20.39 13.80 -0.05
CA GLU A 301 20.91 14.79 -0.99
C GLU A 301 19.88 15.08 -2.10
N ALA A 302 19.24 14.06 -2.68
CA ALA A 302 18.24 14.24 -3.73
C ALA A 302 16.98 15.00 -3.27
N ILE A 303 16.52 14.79 -2.04
CA ILE A 303 15.35 15.50 -1.49
C ILE A 303 15.75 16.92 -1.10
N SER A 304 16.83 17.10 -0.35
CA SER A 304 17.29 18.42 0.13
C SER A 304 17.67 19.36 -1.01
N GLN A 305 18.17 18.86 -2.13
CA GLN A 305 18.40 19.68 -3.33
C GLN A 305 17.10 20.27 -3.90
N LYS A 306 15.98 19.55 -3.81
CA LYS A 306 14.68 19.97 -4.34
C LYS A 306 13.85 20.74 -3.32
N ILE A 307 14.05 20.47 -2.03
CA ILE A 307 13.35 21.10 -0.88
C ILE A 307 14.41 21.44 0.18
N PRO A 308 15.08 22.61 0.09
CA PRO A 308 16.18 22.97 0.99
C PRO A 308 15.80 23.10 2.46
N GLU A 309 14.54 23.40 2.76
CA GLU A 309 14.02 23.53 4.13
C GLU A 309 13.62 22.20 4.78
N ILE A 310 13.89 21.07 4.12
CA ILE A 310 13.54 19.75 4.65
C ILE A 310 14.41 19.42 5.88
N GLU A 311 13.75 19.02 6.97
CA GLU A 311 14.45 18.47 8.13
C GLU A 311 14.69 16.97 7.92
N VAL A 312 15.93 16.52 8.15
CA VAL A 312 16.30 15.11 7.98
C VAL A 312 16.83 14.58 9.30
N PHE A 313 16.21 13.52 9.81
CA PHE A 313 16.62 12.84 11.03
C PHE A 313 16.30 11.36 10.95
N THR A 314 16.66 10.61 11.99
CA THR A 314 16.38 9.17 12.09
C THR A 314 15.54 8.90 13.32
N ILE A 315 14.59 7.96 13.20
CA ILE A 315 13.87 7.38 14.33
C ILE A 315 14.24 5.91 14.47
N ARG A 316 14.29 5.41 15.71
CA ARG A 316 14.52 4.00 16.00
C ARG A 316 13.20 3.34 16.34
N HIS A 317 12.70 2.50 15.44
CA HIS A 317 11.45 1.78 15.66
C HIS A 317 11.61 0.80 16.83
N ARG A 318 10.60 0.64 17.69
CA ARG A 318 10.74 -0.20 18.90
C ARG A 318 10.95 -1.68 18.61
N ARG A 319 10.39 -2.13 17.49
CA ARG A 319 10.40 -3.54 17.05
C ARG A 319 11.11 -3.75 15.72
N ASN A 320 11.67 -2.70 15.14
CA ASN A 320 12.22 -2.69 13.79
C ASN A 320 13.39 -1.71 13.77
N GLY A 321 14.30 -1.81 12.81
CA GLY A 321 15.54 -1.03 12.84
C GLY A 321 15.35 0.50 12.75
N GLU A 322 16.43 1.15 12.34
CA GLU A 322 16.42 2.59 12.11
C GLU A 322 15.66 2.95 10.82
N HIS A 323 14.98 4.09 10.86
CA HIS A 323 14.25 4.65 9.73
C HIS A 323 14.67 6.10 9.54
N GLY A 324 14.93 6.49 8.30
CA GLY A 324 15.16 7.88 7.93
C GLY A 324 13.83 8.61 7.78
N VAL A 325 13.76 9.84 8.29
CA VAL A 325 12.60 10.71 8.23
C VAL A 325 13.00 11.99 7.50
N PHE A 326 12.22 12.35 6.49
CA PHE A 326 12.27 13.63 5.80
C PHE A 326 11.01 14.39 6.18
N GLN A 327 11.14 15.44 6.97
CA GLN A 327 10.04 16.19 7.56
C GLN A 327 9.94 17.59 6.92
N PHE A 328 8.74 17.92 6.45
CA PHE A 328 8.36 19.25 6.00
C PHE A 328 7.28 19.80 6.93
N LEU A 329 7.46 21.00 7.46
CA LEU A 329 6.48 21.69 8.32
C LEU A 329 5.59 22.62 7.48
N PHE A 330 4.29 22.65 7.76
CA PHE A 330 3.30 23.47 7.03
C PHE A 330 2.40 24.33 7.92
#